data_AF-A0A3C1KL23-F1
#
_entry.id   AF-A0A3C1KL23-F1
#
_cell.length_a   1.000
_cell.length_b   1.000
_cell.length_c   1.000
_cell.angle_alpha   90.00
_cell.angle_beta   90.00
_cell.angle_gamma   90.00
#
_symmetry.space_group_name_H-M   'P 1'
#
loop_
_entity.id
_entity.type
_entity.pdbx_description
1 polymer ?
#
loop_
_entity_poly.entity_id
_entity_poly.type
_entity_poly.pdbx_seq_one_letter_code
_entity_poly.pdbx_strand_id
1 'polypeptide(L)'
;AGFKVLINNRPDGEAPGQPTSAEFAAAAAENGLEYVYYPVTGMNFPGPDLPGLAATFENAEGPVLAFCRSGTRSINLWLATRSAE
;
A
#
# COMPACT_ATOMS: atom_id res chain seq x y z
N ALA A 1 -13.32 13.65 9.07
CA ALA A 1 -13.02 12.25 8.70
C ALA A 1 -12.10 12.27 7.49
N GLY A 2 -11.00 11.53 7.54
CA GLY A 2 -9.99 11.44 6.48
C GLY A 2 -9.18 10.16 6.66
N PHE A 3 -8.45 9.75 5.62
CA PHE A 3 -7.54 8.62 5.72
C PHE A 3 -6.42 8.89 6.73
N LYS A 4 -5.84 7.81 7.27
CA LYS A 4 -4.74 7.85 8.24
C LYS A 4 -3.47 7.20 7.72
N VAL A 5 -3.63 6.14 6.92
CA VAL A 5 -2.53 5.38 6.34
C VAL A 5 -2.70 5.32 4.83
N LEU A 6 -1.60 5.56 4.11
CA LEU A 6 -1.49 5.40 2.67
C LEU A 6 -0.55 4.23 2.36
N ILE A 7 -1.08 3.17 1.75
CA ILE A 7 -0.31 2.00 1.32
C ILE A 7 -0.09 2.06 -0.19
N ASN A 8 1.16 2.15 -0.61
CA ASN A 8 1.55 2.09 -2.02
C ASN A 8 1.97 0.67 -2.42
N ASN A 9 1.14 0.00 -3.21
CA ASN A 9 1.39 -1.34 -3.75
C ASN A 9 2.00 -1.34 -5.16
N ARG A 10 2.44 -0.16 -5.63
CA ARG A 10 2.99 0.05 -6.96
C ARG A 10 4.51 0.22 -6.89
N PRO A 11 5.30 -0.66 -7.51
CA PRO A 11 6.73 -0.42 -7.70
C PRO A 11 6.97 0.87 -8.49
N ASP A 12 8.09 1.53 -8.22
CA ASP A 12 8.54 2.69 -9.00
C ASP A 12 8.88 2.30 -10.44
N GLY A 13 8.69 3.26 -11.35
CA GLY A 13 9.09 3.11 -12.75
C GLY A 13 8.18 2.24 -13.63
N GLU A 14 6.95 1.91 -13.22
CA GLU A 14 6.03 1.16 -14.08
C GLU A 14 5.48 1.95 -15.27
N ALA A 15 5.49 3.29 -15.22
CA ALA A 15 5.01 4.14 -16.31
C ALA A 15 5.75 5.48 -16.42
N PRO A 16 5.85 6.08 -17.62
CA PRO A 16 6.31 7.45 -17.79
C PRO A 16 5.47 8.42 -16.96
N GLY A 17 6.12 9.33 -16.24
CA GLY A 17 5.46 10.32 -15.39
C GLY A 17 4.82 9.76 -14.12
N GLN A 18 5.07 8.50 -13.77
CA GLN A 18 4.70 7.97 -12.45
C GLN A 18 5.51 8.69 -11.36
N PRO A 19 4.85 9.28 -10.35
CA PRO A 19 5.55 9.75 -9.16
C PRO A 19 6.23 8.58 -8.44
N THR A 20 7.43 8.81 -7.95
CA THR A 20 8.20 7.85 -7.15
C THR A 20 7.56 7.63 -5.79
N SER A 21 7.87 6.50 -5.17
CA SER A 21 7.47 6.18 -3.82
C SER A 21 7.97 7.24 -2.82
N ALA A 22 9.15 7.82 -3.08
CA ALA A 22 9.70 8.90 -2.27
C ALA A 22 8.85 10.18 -2.36
N GLU A 23 8.38 10.55 -3.55
CA GLU A 23 7.47 11.70 -3.74
C GLU A 23 6.12 11.45 -3.05
N PHE A 24 5.58 10.23 -3.14
CA PHE A 24 4.37 9.86 -2.40
C PHE A 24 4.57 9.90 -0.88
N ALA A 25 5.71 9.43 -0.38
CA ALA A 25 6.03 9.47 1.04
C ALA A 25 6.11 10.90 1.56
N ALA A 26 6.75 11.80 0.81
CA ALA A 26 6.83 13.23 1.15
C ALA A 26 5.42 13.87 1.20
N ALA A 27 4.60 13.65 0.16
CA ALA A 27 3.24 14.17 0.11
C ALA A 27 2.35 13.60 1.23
N ALA A 28 2.50 12.32 1.58
CA ALA A 28 1.80 11.70 2.70
C ALA A 28 2.18 12.37 4.03
N ALA A 29 3.48 12.57 4.27
CA ALA A 29 3.98 13.23 5.47
C ALA A 29 3.47 14.68 5.59
N GLU A 30 3.46 15.45 4.51
CA GLU A 30 2.91 16.82 4.46
C GLU A 30 1.42 16.87 4.84
N ASN A 31 0.68 15.78 4.63
CA ASN A 31 -0.74 15.65 4.95
C ASN A 31 -0.99 14.89 6.27
N GLY A 32 0.06 14.57 7.04
CA GLY A 32 -0.06 13.85 8.30
C GLY A 32 -0.55 12.40 8.14
N LEU A 33 -0.28 11.78 7.00
CA LEU A 33 -0.59 10.38 6.71
C LEU A 33 0.63 9.51 7.00
N GLU A 34 0.43 8.38 7.66
CA GLU A 34 1.41 7.30 7.67
C GLU A 34 1.57 6.75 6.25
N TYR A 35 2.80 6.50 5.81
CA TYR A 35 3.08 5.96 4.50
C TYR A 35 3.73 4.58 4.60
N VAL A 36 3.14 3.61 3.91
CA VAL A 36 3.61 2.23 3.84
C VAL A 36 3.89 1.87 2.40
N TYR A 37 5.15 1.56 2.10
CA TYR A 37 5.55 1.10 0.77
C TYR A 37 5.61 -0.43 0.75
N TYR A 38 4.66 -1.06 0.06
CA TYR A 38 4.55 -2.51 -0.07
C TYR A 38 4.43 -2.90 -1.56
N PRO A 39 5.49 -2.70 -2.37
CA PRO A 39 5.43 -2.87 -3.82
C PRO A 39 5.30 -4.34 -4.22
N VAL A 40 4.32 -4.66 -5.07
CA VAL A 40 4.16 -5.99 -5.64
C VAL A 40 3.97 -5.94 -7.15
N THR A 41 4.45 -7.01 -7.80
CA THR A 41 4.30 -7.37 -9.21
C THR A 41 3.64 -8.74 -9.28
N GLY A 42 3.33 -9.23 -10.49
CA GLY A 42 2.86 -10.61 -10.66
C GLY A 42 3.89 -11.66 -10.21
N MET A 43 5.18 -11.36 -10.22
CA MET A 43 6.25 -12.32 -9.93
C MET A 43 6.53 -12.52 -8.44
N ASN A 44 6.21 -11.52 -7.61
CA ASN A 44 6.52 -11.55 -6.17
C ASN A 44 5.28 -11.43 -5.28
N PHE A 45 4.06 -11.57 -5.83
CA PHE A 45 2.83 -11.58 -5.05
C PHE A 45 2.80 -12.80 -4.10
N PRO A 46 2.36 -12.69 -2.83
CA PRO A 46 1.72 -11.54 -2.19
C PRO A 46 2.70 -10.56 -1.50
N GLY A 47 3.97 -10.59 -1.86
CA GLY A 47 5.03 -9.77 -1.26
C GLY A 47 5.75 -10.48 -0.11
N PRO A 48 6.81 -9.86 0.43
CA PRO A 48 7.71 -10.51 1.38
C PRO A 48 7.23 -10.51 2.83
N ASP A 49 6.25 -9.69 3.20
CA ASP A 49 5.80 -9.51 4.59
C ASP A 49 4.27 -9.33 4.67
N LEU A 50 3.55 -10.39 4.31
CA LEU A 50 2.10 -10.40 4.38
C LEU A 50 1.56 -10.23 5.81
N PRO A 51 2.18 -10.81 6.87
CA PRO A 51 1.77 -10.56 8.26
C PRO A 51 1.93 -9.10 8.68
N GLY A 52 3.04 -8.44 8.32
CA GLY A 52 3.22 -7.01 8.58
C GLY A 52 2.17 -6.15 7.88
N LEU A 53 1.86 -6.46 6.62
CA LEU A 53 0.78 -5.79 5.90
C LEU A 53 -0.60 -6.01 6.54
N ALA A 54 -0.88 -7.22 7.03
CA ALA A 54 -2.11 -7.53 7.76
C ALA A 54 -2.21 -6.67 9.02
N ALA A 55 -1.13 -6.61 9.81
CA ALA A 55 -1.05 -5.79 11.01
C ALA A 55 -1.26 -4.29 10.72
N THR A 56 -0.78 -3.76 9.58
CA THR A 56 -1.07 -2.39 9.15
C THR A 56 -2.56 -2.15 8.97
N PHE A 57 -3.29 -3.09 8.36
CA PHE A 57 -4.74 -2.96 8.18
C PHE A 57 -5.52 -3.08 9.49
N GLU A 58 -5.05 -3.91 10.43
CA GLU A 58 -5.73 -4.19 11.70
C GLU A 58 -5.49 -3.11 12.75
N ASN A 59 -4.28 -2.56 12.82
CA ASN A 59 -3.87 -1.65 13.89
C ASN A 59 -3.95 -0.16 13.52
N ALA A 60 -4.31 0.17 12.28
CA ALA A 60 -4.43 1.56 11.86
C ALA A 60 -5.46 2.32 12.71
N GLU A 61 -5.09 3.48 13.24
CA GLU A 61 -5.97 4.38 14.02
C GLU A 61 -6.96 5.17 13.13
N GLY A 62 -7.48 4.53 12.08
CA GLY A 62 -8.47 5.09 11.17
C GLY A 62 -8.42 4.48 9.76
N PRO A 63 -9.14 5.08 8.80
CA PRO A 63 -9.27 4.53 7.45
C PRO A 63 -7.92 4.43 6.73
N VAL A 64 -7.68 3.28 6.09
CA VAL A 64 -6.51 3.00 5.26
C VAL A 64 -6.87 3.17 3.78
N LEU A 65 -6.05 3.89 3.03
CA LEU A 65 -6.10 3.96 1.57
C LEU A 65 -4.95 3.14 0.98
N ALA A 66 -5.25 2.03 0.32
CA ALA A 66 -4.27 1.25 -0.43
C ALA A 66 -4.45 1.48 -1.94
N PHE A 67 -3.37 1.70 -2.67
CA PHE A 67 -3.42 1.94 -4.10
C PHE A 67 -2.31 1.21 -4.87
N CYS A 68 -2.54 1.03 -6.17
CA CYS A 68 -1.50 0.64 -7.11
C CYS A 68 -1.65 1.44 -8.41
N ARG A 69 -1.66 0.80 -9.58
CA ARG A 69 -2.05 1.46 -10.85
C ARG A 69 -3.57 1.50 -11.05
N SER A 70 -4.25 0.38 -10.81
CA SER A 70 -5.68 0.18 -11.11
C SER A 70 -6.50 -0.29 -9.89
N GLY A 71 -5.88 -0.41 -8.73
CA GLY A 71 -6.48 -0.99 -7.51
C GLY A 71 -6.44 -2.52 -7.41
N THR A 72 -6.20 -3.24 -8.52
CA THR A 72 -6.23 -4.72 -8.55
C THR A 72 -5.25 -5.39 -7.58
N ARG A 73 -4.01 -4.90 -7.45
CA ARG A 73 -3.05 -5.45 -6.48
C ARG A 73 -3.49 -5.22 -5.05
N SER A 74 -4.00 -4.03 -4.76
CA SER A 74 -4.41 -3.61 -3.43
C SER A 74 -5.58 -4.44 -2.91
N ILE A 75 -6.62 -4.68 -3.72
CA ILE A 75 -7.74 -5.52 -3.30
C ILE A 75 -7.33 -6.99 -3.11
N ASN A 76 -6.46 -7.53 -3.97
CA ASN A 76 -5.98 -8.90 -3.83
C ASN A 76 -5.05 -9.07 -2.62
N LEU A 77 -4.20 -8.09 -2.30
CA LEU A 77 -3.40 -8.10 -1.08
C LEU A 77 -4.28 -8.04 0.16
N TRP A 78 -5.32 -7.21 0.15
CA TRP A 78 -6.29 -7.13 1.25
C TRP A 78 -7.06 -8.44 1.47
N LEU A 79 -7.36 -9.19 0.40
CA LEU A 79 -7.91 -10.54 0.50
C LEU A 79 -6.87 -11.51 1.05
N ALA A 80 -5.65 -11.46 0.54
CA ALA A 80 -4.56 -12.35 0.97
C ALA A 80 -4.23 -12.20 2.47
N THR A 81 -4.33 -10.98 3.03
CA THR A 81 -4.14 -10.77 4.49
C THR A 81 -5.26 -11.35 5.35
N ARG A 82 -6.41 -11.70 4.75
CA ARG A 82 -7.59 -12.25 5.45
C ARG A 82 -7.72 -13.75 5.32
N SER A 83 -7.09 -14.34 4.31
CA SER A 83 -7.16 -15.77 4.01
C SER A 83 -6.16 -16.62 4.80
N ALA A 84 -5.65 -16.12 5.93
CA ALA A 84 -4.91 -16.93 6.88
C ALA A 84 -5.90 -17.80 7.69
N GLU A 85 -6.30 -18.93 7.08
CA GLU A 85 -6.96 -20.05 7.74
C GLU A 85 -6.04 -21.29 7.65
#